data_AF-A0A661IDK3-F1
#
_entry.id   AF-A0A661IDK3-F1
#
_cell.length_a   1.000
_cell.length_b   1.000
_cell.length_c   1.000
_cell.angle_alpha   90.00
_cell.angle_beta   90.00
_cell.angle_gamma   90.00
#
_symmetry.space_group_name_H-M   'P 1'
#
loop_
_entity.id
_entity.type
_entity.pdbx_description
1 polymer ?
#
loop_
_entity_poly.entity_id
_entity_poly.type
_entity_poly.pdbx_seq_one_letter_code
_entity_poly.pdbx_strand_id
1 'polypeptide(L)' 'MDPLRKESVLEGAVLPGGVRVKEVLDRWYGSDCRYVKVLGEEGEVYILRRGAIEVRWKVVFYEAPNYRERGCTRSPVM' A
#
# COMPACT_ATOMS: atom_id res chain seq x y z
N MET A 1 7.01 -22.41 19.21
CA MET A 1 7.22 -22.06 17.79
C MET A 1 6.28 -20.91 17.50
N ASP A 2 6.76 -19.69 17.68
CA ASP A 2 5.96 -18.48 17.52
C ASP A 2 5.85 -18.13 16.01
N PRO A 3 4.66 -18.17 15.40
CA PRO A 3 4.51 -17.96 13.96
C PRO A 3 4.62 -16.49 13.52
N LEU A 4 4.77 -15.54 14.44
CA LEU A 4 4.68 -14.10 14.15
C LEU A 4 6.00 -13.48 13.69
N ARG A 5 7.10 -14.24 13.61
CA ARG A 5 8.43 -13.70 13.19
C ARG A 5 8.60 -13.53 11.67
N LYS A 6 7.52 -13.62 10.89
CA LYS A 6 7.50 -13.29 9.44
C LYS A 6 6.60 -12.07 9.14
N GLU A 7 6.51 -11.11 10.06
CA GLU A 7 5.57 -9.99 9.94
C GLU A 7 6.17 -8.67 9.44
N SER A 8 7.42 -8.70 8.96
CA SER A 8 8.10 -7.58 8.30
C SER A 8 8.28 -7.79 6.78
N VAL A 9 7.44 -8.59 6.12
CA VAL A 9 7.62 -8.96 4.70
C VAL A 9 7.59 -7.75 3.75
N LEU A 10 7.07 -6.60 4.20
CA LEU A 10 6.90 -5.43 3.36
C LEU A 10 7.70 -4.20 3.81
N GLU A 11 8.20 -4.12 5.04
CA GLU A 11 9.09 -3.01 5.43
C GLU A 11 10.44 -3.18 4.73
N GLY A 12 10.83 -2.20 3.91
CA GLY A 12 11.99 -2.31 3.02
C GLY A 12 11.76 -3.14 1.76
N ALA A 13 10.54 -3.63 1.50
CA ALA A 13 10.23 -4.29 0.23
C ALA A 13 10.16 -3.27 -0.92
N VAL A 14 10.54 -3.73 -2.10
CA VAL A 14 10.40 -2.97 -3.35
C VAL A 14 9.15 -3.45 -4.07
N LEU A 15 8.15 -2.59 -4.20
CA LEU A 15 6.92 -2.88 -4.94
C LEU A 15 7.17 -2.89 -6.46
N PRO A 16 6.27 -3.51 -7.25
CA PRO A 16 6.30 -3.38 -8.70
C PRO A 16 6.31 -1.89 -9.09
N GLY A 17 7.34 -1.46 -9.82
CA GLY A 17 7.59 -0.04 -10.11
C GLY A 17 8.78 0.58 -9.37
N GLY A 18 9.49 -0.18 -8.52
CA GLY A 18 10.73 0.28 -7.88
C GLY A 18 10.52 1.06 -6.58
N VAL A 19 9.29 1.08 -6.05
CA VAL A 19 8.94 1.88 -4.88
C VAL A 19 9.38 1.19 -3.60
N ARG A 20 10.17 1.88 -2.79
CA ARG A 20 10.58 1.43 -1.45
C ARG A 20 9.50 1.74 -0.43
N VAL A 21 9.09 0.72 0.30
CA VAL A 21 8.15 0.86 1.41
C VAL A 21 8.88 1.43 2.63
N LYS A 22 8.46 2.63 3.03
CA LYS A 22 8.92 3.32 4.23
C LYS A 22 8.31 2.72 5.50
N GLU A 23 6.98 2.54 5.50
CA GLU A 23 6.25 2.01 6.66
C GLU A 23 4.97 1.28 6.25
N VAL A 24 4.53 0.35 7.09
CA VAL A 24 3.23 -0.30 6.96
C VAL A 24 2.23 0.44 7.84
N LEU A 25 1.25 1.10 7.20
CA LEU A 25 0.25 1.93 7.88
C LEU A 25 -0.86 1.11 8.52
N ASP A 26 -1.37 0.10 7.81
CA ASP A 26 -2.50 -0.72 8.27
C ASP A 26 -2.43 -2.14 7.71
N ARG A 27 -3.09 -3.07 8.42
CA ARG A 27 -3.25 -4.46 8.01
C ARG A 27 -4.69 -4.89 8.25
N TRP A 28 -5.31 -5.47 7.22
CA TRP A 28 -6.65 -6.03 7.32
C TRP A 28 -6.65 -7.50 6.90
N TYR A 29 -7.25 -8.33 7.75
CA TYR A 29 -7.37 -9.76 7.53
C TYR A 29 -8.83 -10.07 7.22
N GLY A 30 -9.12 -10.49 6.00
CA GLY A 30 -10.37 -11.13 5.62
C GLY A 30 -10.21 -12.65 5.60
N SER A 31 -11.33 -13.38 5.52
CA SER A 31 -11.35 -14.85 5.56
C SER A 31 -10.43 -15.48 4.50
N ASP A 32 -10.48 -14.97 3.27
CA ASP A 32 -9.71 -15.49 2.13
C ASP A 32 -8.77 -14.46 1.49
N CYS A 33 -8.59 -13.31 2.14
CA CYS A 33 -7.76 -12.24 1.60
C CYS A 33 -7.09 -11.42 2.69
N ARG A 34 -5.91 -10.90 2.36
CA ARG A 34 -5.14 -10.01 3.24
C ARG A 34 -4.91 -8.72 2.50
N TYR A 35 -5.16 -7.62 3.18
CA TYR A 35 -4.86 -6.29 2.69
C TYR A 35 -3.80 -5.65 3.58
N VAL A 36 -2.89 -4.92 2.95
CA VAL A 36 -1.88 -4.13 3.65
C VAL A 36 -1.86 -2.76 3.03
N LYS A 37 -1.95 -1.73 3.86
CA LYS A 37 -1.70 -0.34 3.46
C LYS A 37 -0.26 0.01 3.79
N VAL A 38 0.45 0.58 2.84
CA VAL A 38 1.87 0.96 2.99
C VAL A 38 2.09 2.39 2.51
N LEU A 39 3.06 3.06 3.14
CA LEU A 39 3.59 4.34 2.72
C LEU A 39 4.94 4.11 2.03
N GLY A 40 5.13 4.71 0.86
CA GLY A 40 6.40 4.73 0.16
C GLY A 40 7.31 5.88 0.61
N GLU A 41 8.58 5.82 0.22
CA GLU A 41 9.57 6.83 0.59
C GLU A 41 9.26 8.22 0.02
N GLU A 42 8.59 8.33 -1.14
CA GLU A 42 8.27 9.64 -1.75
C GLU A 42 6.89 10.18 -1.34
N GLY A 43 6.22 9.52 -0.39
CA GLY A 43 4.93 9.93 0.15
C GLY A 43 3.71 9.32 -0.55
N GLU A 44 3.92 8.40 -1.49
CA GLU A 44 2.87 7.60 -2.11
C GLU A 44 2.27 6.58 -1.13
N VAL A 45 0.96 6.31 -1.27
CA VAL A 45 0.26 5.31 -0.46
C VAL A 45 -0.27 4.21 -1.37
N TYR A 46 -0.08 2.96 -0.95
CA TYR A 46 -0.62 1.80 -1.65
C TYR A 46 -1.49 0.93 -0.75
N ILE A 47 -2.48 0.28 -1.35
CA ILE A 47 -3.14 -0.89 -0.74
C ILE A 47 -2.81 -2.10 -1.59
N LEU A 48 -2.19 -3.09 -0.96
CA LEU A 48 -1.84 -4.37 -1.55
C LEU A 48 -2.83 -5.42 -1.09
N ARG A 49 -3.29 -6.26 -2.01
CA ARG A 49 -4.16 -7.41 -1.75
C ARG A 49 -3.41 -8.70 -2.05
N ARG A 50 -3.51 -9.67 -1.16
CA ARG A 50 -3.11 -11.06 -1.41
C ARG A 50 -4.28 -11.99 -1.13
N GLY A 51 -4.66 -12.81 -2.11
CA GLY A 51 -5.65 -13.87 -1.90
C GLY A 51 -5.09 -15.03 -1.08
N ALA A 52 -5.96 -15.90 -0.57
CA ALA A 52 -5.54 -17.13 0.10
C ALA A 52 -4.88 -18.12 -0.88
N ILE A 53 -5.35 -18.15 -2.12
CA ILE A 53 -4.84 -19.02 -3.19
C ILE A 53 -3.71 -18.34 -3.98
N GLU A 54 -3.74 -17.01 -4.08
CA GLU A 54 -2.75 -16.25 -4.84
C GLU A 54 -1.51 -15.95 -4.00
N VAL A 55 -0.35 -16.47 -4.40
CA VAL A 55 0.93 -16.23 -3.70
C VAL A 55 1.43 -14.78 -3.87
N ARG A 56 1.01 -14.10 -4.95
CA ARG A 56 1.50 -12.77 -5.32
C ARG A 56 0.63 -11.66 -4.72
N TRP A 57 1.28 -10.59 -4.26
CA TRP A 57 0.62 -9.34 -3.92
C TRP A 57 0.21 -8.59 -5.17
N LYS A 58 -0.99 -8.02 -5.16
CA LYS A 58 -1.53 -7.15 -6.22
C LYS A 58 -1.76 -5.77 -5.64
N VAL A 59 -1.37 -4.72 -6.36
CA VAL A 59 -1.77 -3.35 -6.03
C VAL A 59 -3.23 -3.19 -6.41
N VAL A 60 -4.08 -2.83 -5.44
CA VAL A 60 -5.51 -2.56 -5.67
C VAL A 60 -5.87 -1.09 -5.48
N PHE A 61 -4.95 -0.31 -4.90
CA PHE A 61 -5.09 1.12 -4.73
C PHE A 61 -3.71 1.78 -4.77
N TYR A 62 -3.68 2.98 -5.36
CA TYR A 62 -2.53 3.88 -5.36
C TYR A 62 -3.02 5.31 -5.14
N GLU A 63 -2.38 6.01 -4.23
CA GLU A 63 -2.54 7.45 -4.04
C GLU A 63 -1.17 8.11 -4.22
N ALA A 64 -1.10 9.02 -5.19
CA ALA A 64 0.11 9.79 -5.43
C ALA A 64 0.38 10.75 -4.26
N PRO A 65 1.65 11.12 -4.01
CA PRO A 65 2.01 12.03 -2.91
C PRO A 65 1.17 13.30 -2.96
N ASN A 66 0.72 13.80 -1.81
CA ASN A 66 -0.07 15.03 -1.69
C ASN A 66 -1.38 15.04 -2.52
N TYR A 67 -1.92 13.89 -2.93
CA TYR A 67 -3.17 13.84 -3.72
C TYR A 67 -4.33 14.57 -3.04
N ARG A 68 -4.44 14.48 -1.71
CA ARG A 68 -5.49 15.14 -0.94
C ARG A 68 -5.28 16.66 -0.83
N GLU A 69 -4.03 17.11 -0.93
CA GLU A 69 -3.63 18.51 -0.87
C GLU A 69 -3.63 19.18 -2.24
N ARG A 70 -3.54 18.37 -3.31
CA ARG A 70 -3.97 18.74 -4.66
C ARG A 70 -5.48 18.90 -4.68
N GLY A 71 -5.97 19.88 -3.93
CA GLY A 71 -7.33 20.36 -4.06
C GLY A 71 -7.59 20.58 -5.55
N CYS A 72 -8.74 20.13 -6.01
CA CYS A 72 -9.27 20.56 -7.30
C CYS A 72 -9.29 22.09 -7.23
N THR A 73 -8.30 22.76 -7.83
CA THR A 73 -8.38 24.18 -8.12
C THR A 73 -9.58 24.26 -9.05
N ARG A 74 -10.73 24.58 -8.46
CA ARG A 74 -11.95 24.91 -9.20
C ARG A 74 -11.54 26.13 -10.01
N SER A 75 -11.07 25.89 -11.23
CA SER A 75 -10.72 26.96 -12.14
C SER A 75 -11.99 27.77 -12.29
N PRO A 76 -11.99 29.07 -11.96
CA PRO A 76 -13.11 29.91 -12.31
C PRO A 76 -13.17 29.86 -13.84
N VAL A 77 -14.23 29.26 -14.37
CA VAL A 77 -14.54 29.37 -15.79
C VAL A 77 -14.87 30.85 -16.00
N MET A 78 -13.95 31.58 -16.64
CA MET A 78 -14.23 32.92 -17.19
C MET A 78 -14.99 32.79 -18.49
#